data_AF-A0A6I2UK65-F1
#
_entry.id   AF-A0A6I2UK65-F1
#
_cell.length_a   1.000
_cell.length_b   1.000
_cell.length_c   1.000
_cell.angle_alpha   90.00
_cell.angle_beta   90.00
_cell.angle_gamma   90.00
#
_symmetry.space_group_name_H-M   'P 1'
#
loop_
_entity.id
_entity.type
_entity.pdbx_description
1 polymer ?
#
loop_
_entity_poly.entity_id
_entity_poly.type
_entity_poly.pdbx_seq_one_letter_code
_entity_poly.pdbx_strand_id
1 'polypeptide(L)'
;MFVQANYESVEQVCYDERHIQQVLESITNMFDGYFERYLLRKAGKGLSEEDISSLQSKFCIKPVNKKINKNLSDNYREIICDAIEDFEKDRDDYINIFDMELIEDYEEDLSSFKSKVLKCDCPIIRKALQAKRAKELDKYRAEFSRADPEELHTVIYNLCEFGMSYQDEYSEYVYEEIDDYGELGMGALDTEEYTVYGVIGGGIKTHMLYKVYPEFFSNRSRSALWALWFLTDKDNYDLETDSEFLMIDVKKNIVQQNYFYPYELFAYYAFEIYKMLENKALECGVEFNHKYRYVYVNSFLEYVAFEHENEISEIKKENENKKENSYGGLEYA
;
A
#
# COMPACT_ATOMS: atom_id res chain seq x y z
N MET A 1 15.21 4.94 23.99
CA MET A 1 16.15 3.84 23.67
C MET A 1 15.29 2.59 23.60
N PHE A 2 14.79 2.25 22.42
CA PHE A 2 13.95 1.06 22.23
C PHE A 2 14.87 -0.16 22.24
N VAL A 3 14.46 -1.19 22.96
CA VAL A 3 15.20 -2.44 23.09
C VAL A 3 15.09 -3.17 21.76
N GLN A 4 16.20 -3.23 21.02
CA GLN A 4 16.37 -3.97 19.76
C GLN A 4 15.95 -5.45 19.86
N ALA A 5 15.92 -6.01 21.07
CA ALA A 5 15.77 -7.45 21.30
C ALA A 5 14.33 -8.03 21.16
N ASN A 6 13.28 -7.22 20.98
CA ASN A 6 11.88 -7.72 20.88
C ASN A 6 11.26 -7.61 19.48
N TYR A 7 11.96 -7.06 18.48
CA TYR A 7 11.41 -6.90 17.13
C TYR A 7 11.92 -7.98 16.14
N GLU A 8 13.10 -8.55 16.39
CA GLU A 8 13.59 -9.75 15.67
C GLU A 8 12.65 -10.96 15.84
N SER A 9 11.81 -10.97 16.89
CA SER A 9 10.80 -12.02 17.08
C SER A 9 9.59 -11.89 16.15
N VAL A 10 9.20 -10.67 15.74
CA VAL A 10 8.03 -10.48 14.87
C VAL A 10 8.32 -10.99 13.46
N GLU A 11 9.46 -10.63 12.90
CA GLU A 11 9.89 -11.09 11.58
C GLU A 11 10.00 -12.62 11.53
N GLN A 12 10.60 -13.25 12.56
CA GLN A 12 10.70 -14.71 12.63
C GLN A 12 9.34 -15.40 12.71
N VAL A 13 8.37 -14.82 13.42
CA VAL A 13 7.00 -15.37 13.48
C VAL A 13 6.27 -15.17 12.15
N CYS A 14 6.44 -14.04 11.47
CA CYS A 14 5.83 -13.79 10.17
C CYS A 14 6.20 -14.86 9.13
N TYR A 15 7.42 -15.39 9.17
CA TYR A 15 7.89 -16.44 8.26
C TYR A 15 7.51 -17.88 8.70
N ASP A 16 6.86 -18.07 9.85
CA ASP A 16 6.38 -19.40 10.25
C ASP A 16 5.25 -19.84 9.32
N GLU A 17 5.39 -21.02 8.71
CA GLU A 17 4.42 -21.53 7.73
C GLU A 17 3.00 -21.63 8.31
N ARG A 18 2.85 -21.97 9.59
CA ARG A 18 1.52 -22.02 10.21
C ARG A 18 0.93 -20.63 10.38
N HIS A 19 1.76 -19.66 10.75
CA HIS A 19 1.35 -18.27 10.85
C HIS A 19 0.88 -17.72 9.50
N ILE A 20 1.66 -17.95 8.43
CA ILE A 20 1.28 -17.56 7.05
C ILE A 20 -0.08 -18.15 6.68
N GLN A 21 -0.30 -19.45 6.96
CA GLN A 21 -1.57 -20.11 6.67
C GLN A 21 -2.74 -19.54 7.50
N GLN A 22 -2.52 -19.19 8.77
CA GLN A 22 -3.53 -18.53 9.61
C GLN A 22 -3.90 -17.14 9.07
N VAL A 23 -2.92 -16.37 8.63
CA VAL A 23 -3.15 -15.06 8.01
C VAL A 23 -3.97 -15.19 6.73
N LEU A 24 -3.58 -16.12 5.85
CA LEU A 24 -4.33 -16.41 4.62
C LEU A 24 -5.76 -16.86 4.90
N GLU A 25 -5.97 -17.75 5.86
CA GLU A 25 -7.31 -18.21 6.25
C GLU A 25 -8.19 -17.03 6.68
N SER A 26 -7.67 -16.12 7.50
CA SER A 26 -8.41 -14.92 7.91
C SER A 26 -8.74 -14.01 6.73
N ILE A 27 -7.76 -13.75 5.84
CA ILE A 27 -7.98 -12.94 4.63
C ILE A 27 -9.07 -13.58 3.77
N THR A 28 -9.00 -14.89 3.50
CA THR A 28 -10.00 -15.62 2.71
C THR A 28 -11.38 -15.54 3.35
N ASN A 29 -11.48 -15.71 4.67
CA ASN A 29 -12.76 -15.66 5.38
C ASN A 29 -13.43 -14.27 5.32
N MET A 30 -12.62 -13.20 5.31
CA MET A 30 -13.14 -11.81 5.29
C MET A 30 -13.32 -11.26 3.86
N PHE A 31 -12.63 -11.83 2.87
CA PHE A 31 -12.55 -11.34 1.50
C PHE A 31 -13.94 -11.13 0.87
N ASP A 32 -14.79 -12.15 0.85
CA ASP A 32 -16.09 -12.12 0.18
C ASP A 32 -16.99 -10.98 0.70
N GLY A 33 -16.95 -10.73 2.01
CA GLY A 33 -17.71 -9.66 2.64
C GLY A 33 -17.28 -8.27 2.16
N TYR A 34 -15.97 -8.02 2.10
CA TYR A 34 -15.44 -6.77 1.56
C TYR A 34 -15.68 -6.67 0.05
N PHE A 35 -15.52 -7.76 -0.69
CA PHE A 35 -15.70 -7.77 -2.14
C PHE A 35 -17.16 -7.45 -2.54
N GLU A 36 -18.16 -8.00 -1.85
CA GLU A 36 -19.56 -7.63 -2.13
C GLU A 36 -19.78 -6.11 -1.93
N ARG A 37 -19.25 -5.54 -0.85
CA ARG A 37 -19.40 -4.11 -0.57
C ARG A 37 -18.57 -3.24 -1.53
N TYR A 38 -17.41 -3.71 -1.97
CA TYR A 38 -16.58 -3.10 -3.01
C TYR A 38 -17.38 -2.92 -4.30
N LEU A 39 -18.10 -3.96 -4.74
CA LEU A 39 -18.97 -3.88 -5.90
C LEU A 39 -20.19 -2.99 -5.68
N LEU A 40 -20.86 -3.11 -4.54
CA LEU A 40 -22.07 -2.34 -4.24
C LEU A 40 -21.79 -0.83 -4.14
N ARG A 41 -20.65 -0.45 -3.56
CA ARG A 41 -20.25 0.95 -3.36
C ARG A 41 -19.38 1.49 -4.50
N LYS A 42 -19.17 0.73 -5.59
CA LYS A 42 -18.30 1.14 -6.71
C LYS A 42 -16.92 1.62 -6.22
N ALA A 43 -16.25 0.79 -5.42
CA ALA A 43 -14.98 1.12 -4.78
C ALA A 43 -15.01 2.43 -3.95
N GLY A 44 -16.14 2.74 -3.32
CA GLY A 44 -16.33 3.93 -2.49
C GLY A 44 -16.76 5.20 -3.25
N LYS A 45 -16.89 5.15 -4.58
CA LYS A 45 -17.37 6.27 -5.42
C LYS A 45 -18.91 6.34 -5.49
N GLY A 46 -19.60 5.26 -5.16
CA GLY A 46 -21.07 5.20 -5.10
C GLY A 46 -21.63 5.76 -3.78
N LEU A 47 -22.79 6.41 -3.86
CA LEU A 47 -23.54 6.86 -2.66
C LEU A 47 -24.09 5.63 -1.91
N SER A 48 -23.91 5.59 -0.59
CA SER A 48 -24.59 4.60 0.26
C SER A 48 -26.10 4.87 0.33
N GLU A 49 -26.90 3.89 0.77
CA GLU A 49 -28.33 4.11 1.03
C GLU A 49 -28.56 5.19 2.11
N GLU A 50 -27.64 5.32 3.06
CA GLU A 50 -27.63 6.35 4.08
C GLU A 50 -27.34 7.74 3.48
N ASP A 51 -26.38 7.84 2.54
CA ASP A 51 -26.10 9.09 1.82
C ASP A 51 -27.28 9.52 0.96
N ILE A 52 -27.93 8.57 0.28
CA ILE A 52 -29.13 8.79 -0.53
C ILE A 52 -30.27 9.25 0.38
N SER A 53 -30.48 8.60 1.53
CA SER A 53 -31.53 8.94 2.49
C SER A 53 -31.30 10.32 3.13
N SER A 54 -30.05 10.62 3.48
CA SER A 54 -29.61 11.92 3.99
C SER A 54 -29.87 13.02 2.97
N LEU A 55 -29.49 12.83 1.70
CA LEU A 55 -29.76 13.78 0.62
C LEU A 55 -31.25 13.96 0.36
N GLN A 56 -32.03 12.87 0.32
CA GLN A 56 -33.47 12.93 0.15
C GLN A 56 -34.15 13.73 1.28
N SER A 57 -33.72 13.51 2.52
CA SER A 57 -34.20 14.28 3.69
C SER A 57 -33.83 15.76 3.60
N LYS A 58 -32.58 16.08 3.20
CA LYS A 58 -32.05 17.44 3.10
C LYS A 58 -32.72 18.27 2.01
N PHE A 59 -33.19 17.62 0.94
CA PHE A 59 -33.87 18.27 -0.17
C PHE A 59 -35.40 18.05 -0.19
N CYS A 60 -35.98 17.50 0.88
CA CYS A 60 -37.42 17.18 0.98
C CYS A 60 -37.95 16.34 -0.19
N ILE A 61 -37.10 15.47 -0.75
CA ILE A 61 -37.46 14.60 -1.88
C ILE A 61 -38.07 13.32 -1.29
N LYS A 62 -39.21 12.89 -1.83
CA LYS A 62 -39.82 11.61 -1.42
C LYS A 62 -38.84 10.46 -1.70
N PRO A 63 -38.68 9.50 -0.78
CA PRO A 63 -37.77 8.38 -0.99
C PRO A 63 -38.15 7.64 -2.25
N VAL A 64 -37.24 7.64 -3.22
CA VAL A 64 -37.39 6.87 -4.45
C VAL A 64 -36.90 5.48 -4.12
N ASN A 65 -37.82 4.50 -4.04
CA ASN A 65 -37.49 3.08 -4.04
C ASN A 65 -36.95 2.70 -5.43
N LYS A 66 -35.77 3.18 -5.77
CA LYS A 66 -35.02 2.64 -6.90
C LYS A 66 -34.54 1.29 -6.40
N LYS A 67 -35.14 0.20 -6.90
CA LYS A 67 -34.47 -1.11 -6.87
C LYS A 67 -33.09 -0.84 -7.45
N ILE A 68 -32.04 -0.93 -6.64
CA ILE A 68 -30.67 -0.97 -7.14
C ILE A 68 -30.66 -2.20 -8.04
N ASN A 69 -30.72 -1.97 -9.34
CA ASN A 69 -30.64 -3.03 -10.31
C ASN A 69 -29.18 -3.51 -10.21
N LYS A 70 -28.96 -4.59 -9.46
CA LYS A 70 -27.64 -5.18 -9.15
C LYS A 70 -26.99 -5.68 -10.44
N ASN A 71 -26.53 -4.79 -11.32
CA ASN A 71 -25.58 -5.20 -12.35
C ASN A 71 -24.17 -5.14 -11.75
N LEU A 72 -23.88 -6.09 -10.86
CA LEU A 72 -22.60 -6.20 -10.17
C LEU A 72 -21.44 -6.32 -11.17
N SER A 73 -21.66 -6.98 -12.31
CA SER A 73 -20.71 -7.06 -13.41
C SER A 73 -20.39 -5.69 -14.01
N ASP A 74 -21.39 -4.84 -14.25
CA ASP A 74 -21.16 -3.48 -14.76
C ASP A 74 -20.44 -2.61 -13.73
N ASN A 75 -20.82 -2.72 -12.45
CA ASN A 75 -20.10 -2.04 -11.37
C ASN A 75 -18.64 -2.48 -11.34
N TYR A 76 -18.35 -3.77 -11.48
CA TYR A 76 -16.98 -4.24 -11.45
C TYR A 76 -16.17 -3.76 -12.66
N ARG A 77 -16.76 -3.75 -13.87
CA ARG A 77 -16.12 -3.16 -15.05
C ARG A 77 -15.78 -1.68 -14.84
N GLU A 78 -16.72 -0.90 -14.31
CA GLU A 78 -16.53 0.52 -14.02
C GLU A 78 -15.40 0.73 -13.01
N ILE A 79 -15.39 -0.06 -11.92
CA ILE A 79 -14.31 -0.03 -10.93
C ILE A 79 -12.94 -0.34 -11.55
N ILE A 80 -12.85 -1.37 -12.39
CA ILE A 80 -11.60 -1.76 -13.07
C ILE A 80 -11.11 -0.65 -14.00
N CYS A 81 -12.00 -0.09 -14.82
CA CYS A 81 -11.66 1.02 -15.72
C CYS A 81 -11.16 2.23 -14.92
N ASP A 82 -11.90 2.61 -13.88
CA ASP A 82 -11.55 3.72 -12.99
C ASP A 82 -10.18 3.51 -12.33
N ALA A 83 -9.90 2.29 -11.84
CA ALA A 83 -8.64 1.97 -11.19
C ALA A 83 -7.46 2.10 -12.16
N ILE A 84 -7.62 1.64 -13.40
CA ILE A 84 -6.60 1.80 -14.46
C ILE A 84 -6.43 3.28 -14.82
N GLU A 85 -7.52 4.01 -15.04
CA GLU A 85 -7.46 5.45 -15.36
C GLU A 85 -6.79 6.25 -14.25
N ASP A 86 -7.08 5.95 -12.98
CA ASP A 86 -6.44 6.58 -11.83
C ASP A 86 -4.95 6.20 -11.73
N PHE A 87 -4.60 4.95 -12.08
CA PHE A 87 -3.22 4.47 -12.10
C PHE A 87 -2.36 5.14 -13.19
N GLU A 88 -2.90 5.33 -14.39
CA GLU A 88 -2.14 5.84 -15.54
C GLU A 88 -1.80 7.34 -15.46
N LYS A 89 -2.53 8.11 -14.63
CA LYS A 89 -2.39 9.58 -14.52
C LYS A 89 -0.98 10.11 -14.31
N ASP A 90 -0.16 9.37 -13.57
CA ASP A 90 1.22 9.74 -13.24
C ASP A 90 2.22 8.63 -13.55
N ARG A 91 1.83 7.62 -14.35
CA ARG A 91 2.67 6.46 -14.65
C ARG A 91 3.91 6.81 -15.48
N ASP A 92 3.73 7.62 -16.52
CA ASP A 92 4.82 8.04 -17.42
C ASP A 92 5.98 8.71 -16.66
N ASP A 93 5.68 9.46 -15.60
CA ASP A 93 6.71 10.07 -14.74
C ASP A 93 7.62 9.00 -14.12
N TYR A 94 7.08 7.86 -13.70
CA TYR A 94 7.87 6.76 -13.14
C TYR A 94 8.60 5.96 -14.21
N ILE A 95 7.99 5.74 -15.38
CA ILE A 95 8.65 5.07 -16.51
C ILE A 95 9.90 5.84 -16.92
N ASN A 96 9.82 7.17 -17.01
CA ASN A 96 10.97 8.01 -17.35
C ASN A 96 12.07 7.98 -16.27
N ILE A 97 11.73 7.80 -15.00
CA ILE A 97 12.72 7.69 -13.92
C ILE A 97 13.44 6.33 -13.96
N PHE A 98 12.75 5.30 -14.44
CA PHE A 98 13.27 3.93 -14.54
C PHE A 98 13.92 3.61 -15.90
N ASP A 99 14.01 4.61 -16.78
CA ASP A 99 14.72 4.46 -18.04
C ASP A 99 16.23 4.29 -17.75
N MET A 100 16.76 3.13 -18.12
CA MET A 100 18.16 2.77 -17.84
C MET A 100 19.17 3.67 -18.55
N GLU A 101 18.85 4.19 -19.73
CA GLU A 101 19.75 5.12 -20.41
C GLU A 101 19.79 6.45 -19.64
N LEU A 102 18.64 6.93 -19.17
CA LEU A 102 18.57 8.17 -18.39
C LEU A 102 19.20 8.03 -17.00
N ILE A 103 19.02 6.90 -16.31
CA ILE A 103 19.60 6.71 -14.97
C ILE A 103 21.12 6.67 -15.02
N GLU A 104 21.72 6.07 -16.05
CA GLU A 104 23.16 6.07 -16.29
C GLU A 104 23.67 7.49 -16.59
N ASP A 105 22.98 8.25 -17.46
CA ASP A 105 23.34 9.64 -17.76
C ASP A 105 23.32 10.54 -16.50
N TYR A 106 22.45 10.25 -15.53
CA TYR A 106 22.36 11.01 -14.28
C TYR A 106 23.57 10.84 -13.35
N GLU A 107 24.43 9.84 -13.56
CA GLU A 107 25.70 9.70 -12.83
C GLU A 107 26.60 10.92 -13.00
N GLU A 108 26.51 11.64 -14.13
CA GLU A 108 27.30 12.85 -14.39
C GLU A 108 26.87 14.05 -13.52
N ASP A 109 25.62 14.11 -13.05
CA ASP A 109 25.08 15.19 -12.20
C ASP A 109 24.04 14.68 -11.18
N LEU A 110 24.52 13.92 -10.19
CA LEU A 110 23.74 13.38 -9.08
C LEU A 110 22.97 14.47 -8.30
N SER A 111 23.51 15.69 -8.22
CA SER A 111 22.84 16.82 -7.58
C SER A 111 21.58 17.23 -8.35
N SER A 112 21.65 17.29 -9.69
CA SER A 112 20.48 17.50 -10.54
C SER A 112 19.50 16.33 -10.46
N PHE A 113 19.97 15.09 -10.42
CA PHE A 113 19.12 13.91 -10.20
C PHE A 113 18.26 14.05 -8.94
N LYS A 114 18.88 14.30 -7.79
CA LYS A 114 18.13 14.52 -6.54
C LYS A 114 17.19 15.72 -6.62
N SER A 115 17.66 16.86 -7.13
CA SER A 115 16.95 18.14 -7.02
C SER A 115 15.89 18.39 -8.08
N LYS A 116 15.96 17.73 -9.24
CA LYS A 116 14.98 17.81 -10.32
C LYS A 116 14.22 16.50 -10.45
N VAL A 117 14.91 15.40 -10.77
CA VAL A 117 14.26 14.10 -11.05
C VAL A 117 13.49 13.60 -9.84
N LEU A 118 14.16 13.40 -8.69
CA LEU A 118 13.46 12.88 -7.50
C LEU A 118 12.56 13.92 -6.83
N LYS A 119 13.01 15.17 -6.70
CA LYS A 119 12.25 16.18 -5.95
C LYS A 119 11.06 16.76 -6.71
N CYS A 120 11.17 16.92 -8.03
CA CYS A 120 10.16 17.58 -8.85
C CYS A 120 9.40 16.58 -9.72
N ASP A 121 10.08 15.61 -10.31
CA ASP A 121 9.44 14.77 -11.33
C ASP A 121 8.84 13.51 -10.72
N CYS A 122 9.49 12.88 -9.73
CA CYS A 122 8.96 11.72 -9.00
C CYS A 122 7.68 12.08 -8.20
N PRO A 123 6.48 11.61 -8.60
CA PRO A 123 5.23 12.09 -8.02
C PRO A 123 5.09 11.80 -6.52
N ILE A 124 5.43 10.59 -6.06
CA ILE A 124 5.31 10.22 -4.63
C ILE A 124 6.25 11.07 -3.74
N ILE A 125 7.50 11.29 -4.17
CA ILE A 125 8.47 12.11 -3.44
C ILE A 125 8.04 13.58 -3.47
N ARG A 126 7.71 14.11 -4.65
CA ARG A 126 7.22 15.49 -4.80
C ARG A 126 6.00 15.75 -3.91
N LYS A 127 4.99 14.90 -3.96
CA LYS A 127 3.76 15.03 -3.15
C LYS A 127 4.10 15.04 -1.66
N ALA A 128 4.98 14.13 -1.19
CA ALA A 128 5.40 14.08 0.21
C ALA A 128 6.15 15.35 0.66
N LEU A 129 7.02 15.91 -0.19
CA LEU A 129 7.72 17.16 0.08
C LEU A 129 6.79 18.38 0.08
N GLN A 130 5.78 18.39 -0.80
CA GLN A 130 4.82 19.49 -0.95
C GLN A 130 3.70 19.49 0.09
N ALA A 131 3.45 18.36 0.77
CA ALA A 131 2.46 18.21 1.83
C ALA A 131 2.86 18.94 3.14
N LYS A 132 3.00 20.27 3.09
CA LYS A 132 3.48 21.13 4.18
C LYS A 132 2.62 21.12 5.45
N ARG A 133 1.37 20.67 5.36
CA ARG A 133 0.43 20.59 6.49
C ARG A 133 0.48 19.26 7.23
N ALA A 134 1.05 18.22 6.62
CA ALA A 134 1.21 16.89 7.21
C ALA A 134 2.47 16.88 8.09
N LYS A 135 2.29 17.01 9.42
CA LYS A 135 3.39 17.05 10.39
C LYS A 135 4.18 15.74 10.44
N GLU A 136 3.52 14.62 10.18
CA GLU A 136 4.12 13.28 10.10
C GLU A 136 5.17 13.16 8.97
N LEU A 137 5.14 14.07 7.99
CA LEU A 137 6.12 14.14 6.90
C LEU A 137 7.27 15.12 7.18
N ASP A 138 7.31 15.81 8.34
CA ASP A 138 8.42 16.71 8.68
C ASP A 138 9.75 15.96 8.78
N LYS A 139 9.75 14.77 9.40
CA LYS A 139 10.93 13.91 9.45
C LYS A 139 11.38 13.54 8.04
N TYR A 140 10.47 13.04 7.21
CA TYR A 140 10.76 12.69 5.82
C TYR A 140 11.37 13.86 5.03
N ARG A 141 10.80 15.06 5.13
CA ARG A 141 11.35 16.26 4.47
C ARG A 141 12.78 16.58 4.92
N ALA A 142 13.04 16.44 6.22
CA ALA A 142 14.37 16.68 6.77
C ALA A 142 15.38 15.62 6.31
N GLU A 143 14.99 14.35 6.31
CA GLU A 143 15.84 13.26 5.81
C GLU A 143 16.11 13.40 4.31
N PHE A 144 15.10 13.62 3.47
CA PHE A 144 15.30 13.85 2.03
C PHE A 144 16.25 15.02 1.77
N SER A 145 16.13 16.11 2.53
CA SER A 145 17.04 17.25 2.37
C SER A 145 18.51 16.89 2.65
N ARG A 146 18.77 15.98 3.61
CA ARG A 146 20.12 15.59 4.04
C ARG A 146 20.68 14.37 3.30
N ALA A 147 19.82 13.55 2.72
CA ALA A 147 20.20 12.32 2.05
C ALA A 147 21.26 12.57 0.97
N ASP A 148 22.18 11.62 0.84
CA ASP A 148 23.26 11.73 -0.12
C ASP A 148 22.73 11.49 -1.55
N PRO A 149 23.01 12.38 -2.53
CA PRO A 149 22.58 12.16 -3.91
C PRO A 149 23.10 10.86 -4.54
N GLU A 150 24.30 10.42 -4.17
CA GLU A 150 24.90 9.17 -4.64
C GLU A 150 24.13 7.97 -4.12
N GLU A 151 23.90 7.89 -2.80
CA GLU A 151 23.08 6.84 -2.17
C GLU A 151 21.66 6.75 -2.78
N LEU A 152 21.02 7.91 -3.02
CA LEU A 152 19.71 7.96 -3.67
C LEU A 152 19.75 7.42 -5.09
N HIS A 153 20.78 7.78 -5.87
CA HIS A 153 20.94 7.29 -7.25
C HIS A 153 21.19 5.79 -7.28
N THR A 154 22.12 5.27 -6.47
CA THR A 154 22.42 3.85 -6.38
C THR A 154 21.18 3.01 -6.06
N VAL A 155 20.37 3.42 -5.08
CA VAL A 155 19.14 2.68 -4.75
C VAL A 155 18.11 2.72 -5.88
N ILE A 156 17.96 3.85 -6.58
CA ILE A 156 17.05 3.92 -7.74
C ILE A 156 17.57 3.07 -8.90
N TYR A 157 18.87 3.12 -9.20
CA TYR A 157 19.51 2.25 -10.19
C TYR A 157 19.25 0.77 -9.90
N ASN A 158 19.48 0.35 -8.65
CA ASN A 158 19.22 -1.03 -8.21
C ASN A 158 17.76 -1.42 -8.43
N LEU A 159 16.79 -0.53 -8.16
CA LEU A 159 15.37 -0.81 -8.41
C LEU A 159 15.04 -0.95 -9.90
N CYS A 160 15.70 -0.17 -10.77
CA CYS A 160 15.54 -0.29 -12.22
C CYS A 160 16.02 -1.66 -12.69
N GLU A 161 17.25 -2.03 -12.31
CA GLU A 161 17.85 -3.32 -12.64
C GLU A 161 17.04 -4.49 -12.09
N PHE A 162 16.52 -4.38 -10.85
CA PHE A 162 15.67 -5.40 -10.25
C PHE A 162 14.39 -5.60 -11.08
N GLY A 163 13.68 -4.52 -11.40
CA GLY A 163 12.44 -4.58 -12.17
C GLY A 163 12.64 -5.15 -13.57
N MET A 164 13.71 -4.75 -14.25
CA MET A 164 14.06 -5.27 -15.58
C MET A 164 14.44 -6.75 -15.54
N SER A 165 15.32 -7.14 -14.62
CA SER A 165 15.73 -8.54 -14.47
C SER A 165 14.54 -9.44 -14.14
N TYR A 166 13.64 -8.97 -13.25
CA TYR A 166 12.42 -9.69 -12.91
C TYR A 166 11.51 -9.88 -14.13
N GLN A 167 11.35 -8.84 -14.95
CA GLN A 167 10.56 -8.92 -16.18
C GLN A 167 11.17 -9.90 -17.20
N ASP A 168 12.50 -9.92 -17.34
CA ASP A 168 13.21 -10.80 -18.28
C ASP A 168 13.10 -12.28 -17.90
N GLU A 169 13.06 -12.57 -16.60
CA GLU A 169 12.92 -13.93 -16.06
C GLU A 169 11.44 -14.37 -15.94
N TYR A 170 10.49 -13.45 -16.09
CA TYR A 170 9.08 -13.70 -15.88
C TYR A 170 8.50 -14.74 -16.86
N SER A 171 7.74 -15.69 -16.30
CA SER A 171 6.89 -16.60 -17.05
C SER A 171 5.50 -16.62 -16.43
N GLU A 172 4.48 -16.21 -17.19
CA GLU A 172 3.09 -16.21 -16.72
C GLU A 172 2.65 -17.58 -16.20
N TYR A 173 2.99 -18.65 -16.91
CA TYR A 173 2.65 -20.01 -16.48
C TYR A 173 3.30 -20.38 -15.13
N VAL A 174 4.56 -19.99 -14.91
CA VAL A 174 5.22 -20.24 -13.62
C VAL A 174 4.60 -19.38 -12.53
N TYR A 175 4.34 -18.11 -12.85
CA TYR A 175 3.81 -17.14 -11.90
C TYR A 175 2.44 -17.52 -11.33
N GLU A 176 1.52 -18.02 -12.16
CA GLU A 176 0.19 -18.42 -11.71
C GLU A 176 0.18 -19.66 -10.79
N GLU A 177 1.22 -20.50 -10.88
CA GLU A 177 1.34 -21.74 -10.12
C GLU A 177 2.12 -21.57 -8.80
N ILE A 178 2.63 -20.36 -8.51
CA ILE A 178 3.35 -20.07 -7.26
C ILE A 178 2.44 -20.37 -6.06
N ASP A 179 2.97 -21.11 -5.08
CA ASP A 179 2.32 -21.41 -3.81
C ASP A 179 3.18 -21.09 -2.57
N ASP A 180 4.42 -20.64 -2.76
CA ASP A 180 5.34 -20.21 -1.70
C ASP A 180 5.76 -18.74 -1.88
N TYR A 181 5.97 -18.03 -0.76
CA TYR A 181 6.33 -16.62 -0.80
C TYR A 181 7.72 -16.37 -1.41
N GLY A 182 8.66 -17.30 -1.24
CA GLY A 182 10.04 -17.17 -1.74
C GLY A 182 10.12 -17.35 -3.25
N GLU A 183 9.18 -18.07 -3.86
CA GLU A 183 9.09 -18.24 -5.31
C GLU A 183 8.71 -16.94 -6.04
N LEU A 184 8.10 -15.97 -5.34
CA LEU A 184 7.89 -14.62 -5.88
C LEU A 184 9.19 -13.82 -5.99
N GLY A 185 10.31 -14.27 -5.40
CA GLY A 185 11.61 -13.63 -5.55
C GLY A 185 11.70 -12.19 -5.01
N MET A 186 10.85 -11.83 -4.05
CA MET A 186 10.74 -10.45 -3.57
C MET A 186 11.69 -10.13 -2.40
N GLY A 187 12.31 -11.14 -1.78
CA GLY A 187 13.14 -10.98 -0.58
C GLY A 187 14.33 -10.03 -0.73
N ALA A 188 14.89 -9.86 -1.94
CA ALA A 188 15.99 -8.90 -2.16
C ALA A 188 15.55 -7.46 -1.82
N LEU A 189 14.28 -7.12 -2.07
CA LEU A 189 13.73 -5.80 -1.80
C LEU A 189 13.63 -5.50 -0.30
N ASP A 190 13.77 -6.47 0.60
CA ASP A 190 13.82 -6.24 2.05
C ASP A 190 15.22 -5.90 2.56
N THR A 191 16.25 -5.98 1.71
CA THR A 191 17.63 -5.67 2.07
C THR A 191 17.94 -4.16 2.07
N GLU A 192 19.09 -3.82 2.64
CA GLU A 192 19.58 -2.44 2.69
C GLU A 192 19.96 -1.89 1.31
N GLU A 193 20.29 -2.76 0.34
CA GLU A 193 20.69 -2.38 -1.03
C GLU A 193 19.57 -1.64 -1.79
N TYR A 194 18.33 -1.76 -1.34
CA TYR A 194 17.14 -1.13 -1.91
C TYR A 194 16.55 -0.06 -0.98
N THR A 195 17.30 0.41 0.02
CA THR A 195 16.77 1.27 1.08
C THR A 195 17.66 2.46 1.36
N VAL A 196 17.09 3.67 1.29
CA VAL A 196 17.69 4.88 1.86
C VAL A 196 16.91 5.24 3.11
N TYR A 197 17.49 5.02 4.27
CA TYR A 197 16.78 5.12 5.54
C TYR A 197 16.12 6.50 5.74
N GLY A 198 14.81 6.49 6.03
CA GLY A 198 14.02 7.70 6.21
C GLY A 198 13.58 8.40 4.92
N VAL A 199 14.05 7.95 3.75
CA VAL A 199 13.71 8.51 2.44
C VAL A 199 13.10 7.45 1.53
N ILE A 200 13.85 6.44 1.11
CA ILE A 200 13.36 5.34 0.27
C ILE A 200 13.19 4.11 1.15
N GLY A 201 11.99 3.92 1.68
CA GLY A 201 11.60 2.70 2.40
C GLY A 201 10.59 1.88 1.59
N GLY A 202 10.07 0.80 2.18
CA GLY A 202 9.10 -0.12 1.56
C GLY A 202 8.01 0.59 0.75
N GLY A 203 7.29 1.55 1.34
CA GLY A 203 6.20 2.22 0.65
C GLY A 203 6.60 3.07 -0.58
N ILE A 204 7.84 3.55 -0.69
CA ILE A 204 8.30 4.31 -1.86
C ILE A 204 8.86 3.37 -2.92
N LYS A 205 9.77 2.46 -2.55
CA LYS A 205 10.40 1.54 -3.50
C LYS A 205 9.38 0.64 -4.20
N THR A 206 8.43 0.09 -3.46
CA THR A 206 7.38 -0.77 -4.02
C THR A 206 6.38 0.03 -4.86
N HIS A 207 6.16 1.31 -4.53
CA HIS A 207 5.28 2.17 -5.33
C HIS A 207 5.89 2.50 -6.69
N MET A 208 7.20 2.78 -6.73
CA MET A 208 7.92 3.03 -7.98
C MET A 208 7.91 1.78 -8.87
N LEU A 209 8.27 0.61 -8.32
CA LEU A 209 8.19 -0.68 -9.02
C LEU A 209 6.77 -0.98 -9.51
N TYR A 210 5.75 -0.83 -8.67
CA TYR A 210 4.34 -0.99 -9.03
C TYR A 210 3.91 -0.09 -10.20
N LYS A 211 4.40 1.16 -10.25
CA LYS A 211 4.04 2.08 -11.33
C LYS A 211 4.67 1.67 -12.67
N VAL A 212 5.89 1.16 -12.66
CA VAL A 212 6.57 0.73 -13.88
C VAL A 212 6.07 -0.65 -14.32
N TYR A 213 5.94 -1.58 -13.38
CA TYR A 213 5.67 -3.00 -13.59
C TYR A 213 4.45 -3.49 -12.76
N PRO A 214 3.23 -2.97 -13.04
CA PRO A 214 2.01 -3.30 -12.28
C PRO A 214 1.53 -4.75 -12.40
N GLU A 215 2.13 -5.51 -13.31
CA GLU A 215 1.92 -6.95 -13.47
C GLU A 215 2.68 -7.79 -12.46
N PHE A 216 3.77 -7.27 -11.88
CA PHE A 216 4.67 -8.05 -11.02
C PHE A 216 4.73 -7.52 -9.59
N PHE A 217 4.58 -6.20 -9.39
CA PHE A 217 4.84 -5.58 -8.10
C PHE A 217 3.58 -5.01 -7.45
N SER A 218 3.33 -5.44 -6.23
CA SER A 218 2.26 -4.92 -5.39
C SER A 218 2.66 -3.62 -4.69
N ASN A 219 1.71 -2.69 -4.57
CA ASN A 219 1.93 -1.40 -3.90
C ASN A 219 1.74 -1.52 -2.38
N ARG A 220 2.82 -1.60 -1.61
CA ARG A 220 2.81 -1.60 -0.13
C ARG A 220 2.53 -0.21 0.46
N SER A 221 1.37 0.35 0.14
CA SER A 221 0.91 1.64 0.66
C SER A 221 0.52 1.56 2.14
N ARG A 222 0.38 2.71 2.81
CA ARG A 222 -0.18 2.73 4.18
C ARG A 222 -1.58 2.13 4.22
N SER A 223 -2.41 2.47 3.24
CA SER A 223 -3.78 1.96 3.12
C SER A 223 -3.78 0.44 2.95
N ALA A 224 -2.85 -0.12 2.18
CA ALA A 224 -2.74 -1.56 2.02
C ALA A 224 -2.44 -2.30 3.34
N LEU A 225 -1.56 -1.75 4.19
CA LEU A 225 -1.29 -2.34 5.51
C LEU A 225 -2.49 -2.25 6.44
N TRP A 226 -3.23 -1.13 6.41
CA TRP A 226 -4.50 -1.03 7.13
C TRP A 226 -5.51 -2.05 6.64
N ALA A 227 -5.64 -2.20 5.31
CA ALA A 227 -6.55 -3.14 4.71
C ALA A 227 -6.25 -4.58 5.12
N LEU A 228 -4.98 -4.99 5.13
CA LEU A 228 -4.60 -6.32 5.63
C LEU A 228 -4.98 -6.51 7.10
N TRP A 229 -4.75 -5.51 7.96
CA TRP A 229 -5.18 -5.57 9.35
C TRP A 229 -6.71 -5.75 9.51
N PHE A 230 -7.51 -5.14 8.63
CA PHE A 230 -8.97 -5.33 8.63
C PHE A 230 -9.41 -6.65 7.99
N LEU A 231 -8.65 -7.17 7.01
CA LEU A 231 -8.90 -8.47 6.38
C LEU A 231 -8.53 -9.62 7.31
N THR A 232 -7.65 -9.41 8.28
CA THR A 232 -7.33 -10.38 9.32
C THR A 232 -8.20 -10.25 10.57
N ASP A 233 -9.36 -9.57 10.47
CA ASP A 233 -10.23 -9.23 11.60
C ASP A 233 -9.48 -8.62 12.80
N LYS A 234 -8.38 -7.91 12.52
CA LYS A 234 -7.49 -7.28 13.51
C LYS A 234 -6.85 -8.26 14.48
N ASP A 235 -6.76 -9.55 14.12
CA ASP A 235 -6.10 -10.57 14.91
C ASP A 235 -4.62 -10.21 15.10
N ASN A 236 -4.10 -10.54 16.29
CA ASN A 236 -2.71 -10.35 16.66
C ASN A 236 -1.88 -11.64 16.51
N TYR A 237 -2.50 -12.80 16.25
CA TYR A 237 -1.81 -14.08 16.05
C TYR A 237 -0.82 -14.43 17.16
N ASP A 238 -1.19 -14.12 18.41
CA ASP A 238 -0.32 -14.29 19.59
C ASP A 238 1.02 -13.55 19.52
N LEU A 239 1.18 -12.58 18.61
CA LEU A 239 2.32 -11.68 18.58
C LEU A 239 2.33 -10.78 19.83
N GLU A 240 3.54 -10.42 20.31
CA GLU A 240 3.68 -9.44 21.38
C GLU A 240 3.20 -8.04 20.96
N THR A 241 3.18 -7.77 19.65
CA THR A 241 2.65 -6.56 19.04
C THR A 241 1.19 -6.75 18.61
N ASP A 242 0.40 -5.68 18.62
CA ASP A 242 -1.04 -5.73 18.32
C ASP A 242 -1.35 -6.13 16.86
N SER A 243 -0.37 -6.14 15.95
CA SER A 243 -0.49 -6.62 14.56
C SER A 243 0.89 -6.81 13.92
N GLU A 244 1.01 -7.72 12.95
CA GLU A 244 2.20 -7.79 12.09
C GLU A 244 2.28 -6.64 11.07
N PHE A 245 1.15 -6.14 10.57
CA PHE A 245 1.13 -5.10 9.52
C PHE A 245 1.36 -3.69 10.10
N LEU A 246 0.84 -3.47 11.30
CA LEU A 246 0.81 -2.19 11.97
C LEU A 246 1.43 -2.32 13.36
N MET A 247 2.38 -1.45 13.65
CA MET A 247 2.79 -1.22 15.04
C MET A 247 1.74 -0.35 15.70
N ILE A 248 0.69 -0.99 16.21
CA ILE A 248 -0.26 -0.41 17.14
C ILE A 248 0.25 -0.74 18.55
N ASP A 249 0.47 0.28 19.37
CA ASP A 249 0.70 0.13 20.81
C ASP A 249 -0.32 1.03 21.49
N VAL A 250 -1.45 0.44 21.90
CA VAL A 250 -2.55 1.16 22.57
C VAL A 250 -2.11 1.74 23.92
N LYS A 251 -1.09 1.16 24.57
CA LYS A 251 -0.57 1.66 25.86
C LYS A 251 0.36 2.85 25.67
N LYS A 252 1.13 2.89 24.59
CA LYS A 252 2.03 3.99 24.24
C LYS A 252 1.44 4.98 23.22
N ASN A 253 0.22 4.74 22.74
CA ASN A 253 -0.46 5.51 21.68
C ASN A 253 0.48 5.77 20.48
N ILE A 254 1.05 4.69 19.95
CA ILE A 254 1.84 4.70 18.73
C ILE A 254 1.07 3.90 17.69
N VAL A 255 0.76 4.52 16.55
CA VAL A 255 0.35 3.79 15.35
C VAL A 255 1.29 4.16 14.20
N GLN A 256 2.11 3.19 13.83
CA GLN A 256 3.05 3.28 12.73
C GLN A 256 2.90 2.04 11.85
N GLN A 257 3.36 2.13 10.60
CA GLN A 257 3.57 0.92 9.81
C GLN A 257 4.59 0.06 10.55
N ASN A 258 4.43 -1.26 10.52
CA ASN A 258 5.49 -2.13 11.01
C ASN A 258 6.67 -2.08 10.04
N TYR A 259 7.77 -1.49 10.48
CA TYR A 259 9.00 -1.39 9.69
C TYR A 259 9.71 -2.73 9.52
N PHE A 260 9.41 -3.72 10.38
CA PHE A 260 9.96 -5.07 10.34
C PHE A 260 9.07 -6.05 9.56
N TYR A 261 7.91 -5.60 9.07
CA TYR A 261 7.04 -6.45 8.27
C TYR A 261 7.58 -6.55 6.83
N PRO A 262 8.05 -7.73 6.39
CA PRO A 262 8.76 -7.88 5.13
C PRO A 262 7.85 -7.63 3.92
N TYR A 263 8.42 -7.05 2.88
CA TYR A 263 7.74 -6.85 1.61
C TYR A 263 7.46 -8.18 0.92
N GLU A 264 8.33 -9.18 1.05
CA GLU A 264 8.13 -10.49 0.43
C GLU A 264 6.80 -11.14 0.86
N LEU A 265 6.52 -11.16 2.17
CA LEU A 265 5.23 -11.67 2.68
C LEU A 265 4.06 -10.76 2.28
N PHE A 266 4.24 -9.44 2.26
CA PHE A 266 3.23 -8.54 1.72
C PHE A 266 2.88 -8.86 0.27
N ALA A 267 3.89 -9.09 -0.57
CA ALA A 267 3.72 -9.41 -1.98
C ALA A 267 2.98 -10.75 -2.15
N TYR A 268 3.29 -11.74 -1.30
CA TYR A 268 2.59 -13.01 -1.27
C TYR A 268 1.11 -12.88 -0.89
N TYR A 269 0.78 -12.14 0.18
CA TYR A 269 -0.63 -11.90 0.51
C TYR A 269 -1.36 -11.08 -0.57
N ALA A 270 -0.69 -10.13 -1.20
CA ALA A 270 -1.24 -9.39 -2.33
C ALA A 270 -1.48 -10.29 -3.55
N PHE A 271 -0.61 -11.28 -3.78
CA PHE A 271 -0.74 -12.28 -4.84
C PHE A 271 -1.93 -13.22 -4.59
N GLU A 272 -2.12 -13.70 -3.37
CA GLU A 272 -3.30 -14.51 -3.02
C GLU A 272 -4.60 -13.70 -3.14
N ILE A 273 -4.60 -12.43 -2.76
CA ILE A 273 -5.74 -11.51 -2.99
C ILE A 273 -6.00 -11.31 -4.48
N TYR A 274 -4.95 -11.23 -5.31
CA TYR A 274 -5.09 -11.18 -6.76
C TYR A 274 -5.84 -12.41 -7.28
N LYS A 275 -5.43 -13.63 -6.91
CA LYS A 275 -6.10 -14.88 -7.32
C LYS A 275 -7.58 -14.86 -6.93
N MET A 276 -7.90 -14.37 -5.73
CA MET A 276 -9.30 -14.22 -5.29
C MET A 276 -10.09 -13.21 -6.14
N LEU A 277 -9.50 -12.06 -6.48
CA LEU A 277 -10.12 -11.06 -7.35
C LEU A 277 -10.34 -11.57 -8.77
N GLU A 278 -9.38 -12.27 -9.34
CA GLU A 278 -9.48 -12.88 -10.66
C GLU A 278 -10.65 -13.89 -10.71
N ASN A 279 -10.72 -14.78 -9.73
CA ASN A 279 -11.83 -15.72 -9.60
C ASN A 279 -13.18 -15.00 -9.56
N LYS A 280 -13.29 -13.90 -8.82
CA LYS A 280 -14.52 -13.09 -8.79
C LYS A 280 -14.81 -12.39 -10.12
N ALA A 281 -13.79 -11.95 -10.85
CA ALA A 281 -13.97 -11.36 -12.17
C ALA A 281 -14.52 -12.38 -13.15
N LEU A 282 -14.01 -13.62 -13.12
CA LEU A 282 -14.53 -14.75 -13.89
C LEU A 282 -16.01 -15.05 -13.53
N GLU A 283 -16.34 -15.13 -12.24
CA GLU A 283 -17.72 -15.30 -11.76
C GLU A 283 -18.66 -14.19 -12.27
N CYS A 284 -18.16 -12.96 -12.33
CA CYS A 284 -18.91 -11.79 -12.80
C CYS A 284 -18.93 -11.65 -14.33
N GLY A 285 -18.22 -12.48 -15.09
CA GLY A 285 -18.06 -12.34 -16.54
C GLY A 285 -17.38 -11.02 -16.94
N VAL A 286 -16.35 -10.62 -16.17
CA VAL A 286 -15.56 -9.41 -16.38
C VAL A 286 -14.14 -9.82 -16.78
N GLU A 287 -13.60 -9.17 -17.82
CA GLU A 287 -12.24 -9.40 -18.27
C GLU A 287 -11.24 -8.90 -17.22
N PHE A 288 -10.25 -9.74 -16.90
CA PHE A 288 -9.22 -9.44 -15.93
C PHE A 288 -7.87 -9.38 -16.65
N ASN A 289 -7.37 -8.17 -16.90
CA ASN A 289 -6.11 -8.00 -17.64
C ASN A 289 -4.91 -8.14 -16.69
N HIS A 290 -4.14 -9.21 -16.86
CA HIS A 290 -2.98 -9.53 -16.02
C HIS A 290 -1.90 -8.44 -16.00
N LYS A 291 -1.86 -7.58 -17.03
CA LYS A 291 -0.97 -6.41 -17.08
C LYS A 291 -1.24 -5.38 -15.98
N TYR A 292 -2.42 -5.44 -15.36
CA TYR A 292 -2.86 -4.52 -14.31
C TYR A 292 -3.23 -5.24 -13.02
N ARG A 293 -2.82 -6.50 -12.83
CA ARG A 293 -3.28 -7.34 -11.71
C ARG A 293 -3.11 -6.65 -10.35
N TYR A 294 -1.97 -6.01 -10.10
CA TYR A 294 -1.74 -5.32 -8.82
C TYR A 294 -2.39 -3.94 -8.75
N VAL A 295 -2.86 -3.38 -9.86
CA VAL A 295 -3.74 -2.20 -9.85
C VAL A 295 -5.10 -2.57 -9.26
N TYR A 296 -5.62 -3.74 -9.62
CA TYR A 296 -6.87 -4.24 -9.08
C TYR A 296 -6.75 -4.57 -7.59
N VAL A 297 -5.65 -5.21 -7.18
CA VAL A 297 -5.34 -5.46 -5.76
C VAL A 297 -5.24 -4.13 -4.99
N ASN A 298 -4.50 -3.15 -5.51
CA ASN A 298 -4.38 -1.84 -4.86
C ASN A 298 -5.75 -1.16 -4.70
N SER A 299 -6.60 -1.19 -5.74
CA SER A 299 -7.94 -0.61 -5.68
C SER A 299 -8.82 -1.28 -4.62
N PHE A 300 -8.78 -2.62 -4.52
CA PHE A 300 -9.52 -3.35 -3.51
C PHE A 300 -9.03 -3.02 -2.10
N LEU A 301 -7.71 -3.03 -1.86
CA LEU A 301 -7.14 -2.71 -0.55
C LEU A 301 -7.39 -1.25 -0.15
N GLU A 302 -7.32 -0.30 -1.09
CA GLU A 302 -7.71 1.09 -0.83
C GLU A 302 -9.17 1.20 -0.39
N TYR A 303 -10.06 0.43 -1.02
CA TYR A 303 -11.47 0.39 -0.62
C TYR A 303 -11.67 -0.18 0.79
N VAL A 304 -11.00 -1.30 1.13
CA VAL A 304 -11.07 -1.89 2.47
C VAL A 304 -10.64 -0.85 3.52
N ALA A 305 -9.52 -0.15 3.29
CA ALA A 305 -9.07 0.91 4.19
C ALA A 305 -10.03 2.10 4.24
N PHE A 306 -10.61 2.48 3.10
CA PHE A 306 -11.60 3.56 3.00
C PHE A 306 -12.88 3.27 3.80
N GLU A 307 -13.35 2.02 3.80
CA GLU A 307 -14.52 1.61 4.59
C GLU A 307 -14.32 1.89 6.10
N HIS A 308 -13.07 1.91 6.56
CA HIS A 308 -12.69 2.16 7.94
C HIS A 308 -11.98 3.50 8.16
N GLU A 309 -12.11 4.48 7.26
CA GLU A 309 -11.41 5.77 7.36
C GLU A 309 -11.68 6.50 8.69
N ASN A 310 -12.90 6.38 9.22
CA ASN A 310 -13.28 6.95 10.51
C ASN A 310 -12.50 6.30 11.66
N GLU A 311 -12.46 4.97 11.71
CA GLU A 311 -11.73 4.22 12.74
C GLU A 311 -10.22 4.53 12.65
N ILE A 312 -9.65 4.50 11.44
CA ILE A 312 -8.26 4.87 11.20
C ILE A 312 -7.98 6.31 11.70
N SER A 313 -8.90 7.24 11.45
CA SER A 313 -8.77 8.64 11.85
C SER A 313 -8.85 8.82 13.36
N GLU A 314 -9.74 8.09 14.04
CA GLU A 314 -9.86 8.10 15.50
C GLU A 314 -8.58 7.57 16.15
N ILE A 315 -8.11 6.41 15.72
CA ILE A 315 -6.86 5.81 16.18
C ILE A 315 -5.68 6.78 15.98
N LYS A 316 -5.62 7.49 14.84
CA LYS A 316 -4.59 8.51 14.59
C LYS A 316 -4.70 9.73 15.52
N LYS A 317 -5.91 10.25 15.75
CA LYS A 317 -6.14 11.44 16.61
C LYS A 317 -5.79 11.16 18.07
N GLU A 318 -6.09 9.97 18.58
CA GLU A 318 -5.69 9.57 19.93
C GLU A 318 -4.17 9.58 20.14
N ASN A 319 -3.40 9.35 19.07
CA ASN A 319 -1.95 9.46 19.09
C ASN A 319 -1.44 10.91 19.08
N GLU A 320 -2.16 11.84 18.44
CA GLU A 320 -1.76 13.26 18.35
C GLU A 320 -2.08 14.05 19.62
N ASN A 321 -3.28 13.91 20.17
CA ASN A 321 -3.75 14.70 21.32
C ASN A 321 -2.93 14.47 22.61
N LYS A 322 -2.33 13.28 22.80
CA LYS A 322 -1.46 13.01 23.96
C LYS A 322 0.00 13.42 23.74
N LYS A 323 0.47 13.55 22.49
CA LYS A 323 1.80 14.14 22.20
C LYS A 323 1.83 15.60 22.63
N GLU A 324 0.80 16.39 22.33
CA GLU A 324 0.72 17.80 22.77
C GLU A 324 0.69 17.93 24.31
N ASN A 325 -0.01 17.03 25.02
CA ASN A 325 -0.02 17.01 26.48
C ASN A 325 1.31 16.55 27.11
N SER A 326 2.16 15.81 26.39
CA SER A 326 3.48 15.39 26.87
C SER A 326 4.57 16.47 26.76
N TYR A 327 4.36 17.49 25.92
CA TYR A 327 5.25 18.65 25.79
C TYR A 327 4.77 19.88 26.61
N GLY A 328 3.56 19.83 27.18
CA GLY A 328 2.99 20.89 28.02
C GLY A 328 3.32 20.79 29.51
N GLY A 329 4.15 19.83 29.94
CA GLY A 329 4.37 19.48 31.35
C GLY A 329 5.77 19.75 31.91
N LEU A 330 6.53 20.68 31.31
CA LEU A 330 7.74 21.23 31.95
C LEU A 330 7.47 22.69 32.33
N GLU A 331 6.55 22.88 33.28
CA GLU A 331 6.56 24.08 34.11
C GLU A 331 7.78 24.03 35.03
N TYR A 332 8.46 25.17 35.08
CA TYR A 332 9.63 25.48 35.89
C TYR A 332 9.53 24.96 37.34
N ALA A 333 10.56 24.21 37.75
CA ALA A 333 11.04 24.19 39.12
C ALA A 333 12.55 24.46 39.10
#